data_AF-A0A1C6GQ40-F1
#
_entry.id   AF-A0A1C6GQ40-F1
#
_cell.length_a   1.000
_cell.length_b   1.000
_cell.length_c   1.000
_cell.angle_alpha   90.00
_cell.angle_beta   90.00
_cell.angle_gamma   90.00
#
_symmetry.space_group_name_H-M   'P 1'
#
loop_
_entity.id
_entity.type
_entity.pdbx_description
1 polymer ?
#
loop_
_entity_poly.entity_id
_entity_poly.type
_entity_poly.pdbx_seq_one_letter_code
_entity_poly.pdbx_strand_id
1 'polypeptide(L)'
;MQYRHLRIDYMEDCGPNEGGYYCQVFRASDDKQIDDFCIHSDEITAETDPEDMIRSYIDRMCHAYRREGQLEAPGFSQLTM
;
A
#
# COMPACT_ATOMS: atom_id res chain seq x y z
N MET A 1 5.31 7.71 1.33
CA MET A 1 4.08 8.12 0.60
C MET A 1 2.85 7.99 1.50
N GLN A 2 1.81 8.82 1.33
CA GLN A 2 0.50 8.62 1.97
C GLN A 2 -0.60 8.49 0.90
N TYR A 3 -1.44 7.45 0.98
CA TYR A 3 -2.51 7.17 0.01
C TYR A 3 -3.67 6.45 0.68
N ARG A 4 -4.92 6.91 0.47
CA ARG A 4 -6.15 6.28 1.02
C ARG A 4 -6.10 5.91 2.52
N HIS A 5 -5.61 6.81 3.38
CA HIS A 5 -5.41 6.57 4.84
C HIS A 5 -4.38 5.47 5.18
N LEU A 6 -3.50 5.17 4.23
CA LEU A 6 -2.33 4.31 4.42
C LEU A 6 -1.08 5.15 4.25
N ARG A 7 -0.06 4.84 5.04
CA ARG A 7 1.29 5.30 4.87
C ARG A 7 2.06 4.16 4.19
N ILE A 8 2.63 4.42 3.03
CA ILE A 8 3.42 3.45 2.28
C ILE A 8 4.86 3.92 2.31
N ASP A 9 5.76 3.06 2.78
CA ASP A 9 7.19 3.27 2.74
C ASP A 9 7.78 2.31 1.72
N TYR A 10 8.59 2.81 0.79
CA TYR A 10 9.23 1.96 -0.22
C TYR A 10 10.72 2.27 -0.32
N MET A 11 11.51 1.21 -0.50
CA MET A 11 12.97 1.27 -0.60
C MET A 11 13.47 0.45 -1.78
N GLU A 12 14.56 0.92 -2.42
CA GLU A 12 15.20 0.34 -3.61
C GLU A 12 15.96 -0.98 -3.33
N ASP A 13 15.44 -1.83 -2.46
CA ASP A 13 16.05 -3.10 -2.08
C ASP A 13 14.97 -4.09 -1.59
N CYS A 14 14.55 -5.00 -2.46
CA CYS A 14 13.71 -6.15 -2.11
C CYS A 14 14.59 -7.35 -1.66
N GLY A 15 15.64 -7.09 -0.87
CA GLY A 15 16.49 -8.13 -0.30
C GLY A 15 17.18 -9.01 -1.34
N PRO A 16 17.13 -10.36 -1.23
CA PRO A 16 17.99 -11.26 -2.01
C PRO A 16 17.68 -11.31 -3.52
N ASN A 17 16.59 -10.69 -3.96
CA ASN A 17 16.31 -10.50 -5.38
C ASN A 17 16.89 -9.15 -5.81
N GLU A 18 18.09 -9.16 -6.41
CA GLU A 18 18.73 -7.96 -6.94
C GLU A 18 17.80 -7.23 -7.92
N GLY A 19 17.34 -6.04 -7.50
CA GLY A 19 16.53 -5.15 -8.29
C GLY A 19 15.03 -5.21 -7.98
N GLY A 20 14.52 -4.12 -7.40
CA GLY A 20 13.11 -3.90 -7.15
C GLY A 20 12.86 -2.85 -6.07
N TYR A 21 11.59 -2.65 -5.72
CA TYR A 21 11.18 -1.84 -4.58
C TYR A 21 10.48 -2.71 -3.54
N TYR A 22 11.00 -2.74 -2.32
CA TYR A 22 10.26 -3.28 -1.18
C TYR A 22 9.31 -2.22 -0.66
N CYS A 23 8.02 -2.53 -0.61
CA CYS A 23 6.95 -1.62 -0.22
C CYS A 23 6.28 -2.13 1.05
N GLN A 24 6.33 -1.34 2.11
CA GLN A 24 5.68 -1.60 3.38
C GLN A 24 4.46 -0.70 3.52
N VAL A 25 3.32 -1.31 3.84
CA VAL A 25 2.03 -0.63 3.99
C VAL A 25 1.68 -0.55 5.46
N PHE A 26 1.59 0.68 5.94
CA PHE A 26 1.24 1.02 7.31
C PHE A 26 -0.13 1.71 7.33
N ARG A 27 -0.89 1.49 8.41
CA ARG A 27 -2.10 2.27 8.69
C ARG A 27 -1.71 3.69 9.08
N ALA A 28 -2.29 4.70 8.45
CA ALA A 28 -1.95 6.10 8.77
C ALA A 28 -2.37 6.53 10.20
N SER A 29 -3.33 5.86 10.83
CA SER A 29 -3.80 6.21 12.19
C SER A 29 -2.83 5.79 13.31
N ASP A 30 -2.21 4.62 13.19
CA ASP A 30 -1.42 4.00 14.29
C ASP A 30 -0.01 3.60 13.85
N ASP A 31 0.39 3.93 12.61
CA ASP A 31 1.62 3.47 11.95
C ASP A 31 1.86 1.95 12.05
N LYS A 32 0.79 1.17 12.25
CA LYS A 32 0.86 -0.29 12.32
C LYS A 32 1.00 -0.84 10.91
N GLN A 33 2.04 -1.66 10.68
CA GLN A 33 2.19 -2.39 9.43
C GLN A 33 0.99 -3.34 9.25
N ILE A 34 0.32 -3.21 8.13
CA ILE A 34 -0.84 -4.03 7.77
C ILE A 34 -0.50 -5.05 6.68
N ASP A 35 0.45 -4.71 5.82
CA ASP A 35 0.80 -5.48 4.63
C ASP A 35 2.20 -5.08 4.14
N ASP A 36 2.85 -5.95 3.38
CA ASP A 36 4.10 -5.65 2.67
C ASP A 36 4.20 -6.45 1.38
N PHE A 37 4.81 -5.85 0.37
CA PHE A 37 4.96 -6.45 -0.94
C PHE A 37 6.24 -5.97 -1.62
N CYS A 38 6.71 -6.77 -2.58
CA CYS A 38 7.83 -6.39 -3.42
C CYS A 38 7.36 -6.12 -4.85
N ILE A 39 7.94 -5.10 -5.45
CA ILE A 39 7.87 -4.84 -6.88
C ILE A 39 9.22 -5.26 -7.46
N HIS A 40 9.27 -6.32 -8.25
CA HIS A 40 10.51 -6.75 -8.88
C HIS A 40 10.83 -5.90 -10.12
N SER A 41 12.11 -5.76 -10.47
CA SER A 41 12.55 -5.04 -11.68
C SER A 41 11.90 -5.52 -12.97
N ASP A 42 11.53 -6.80 -13.04
CA ASP A 42 10.84 -7.39 -14.19
C ASP A 42 9.45 -6.77 -14.42
N GLU A 43 8.80 -6.30 -13.35
CA GLU A 43 7.51 -5.61 -13.41
C GLU A 43 7.66 -4.09 -13.59
N ILE A 44 8.85 -3.55 -13.32
CA ILE A 44 9.16 -2.13 -13.46
C ILE A 44 9.61 -1.88 -14.89
N THR A 45 8.67 -1.48 -15.75
CA THR A 45 9.05 -0.95 -17.05
C THR A 45 9.75 0.40 -16.84
N ALA A 46 10.78 0.70 -17.64
CA ALA A 46 11.58 1.92 -17.51
C ALA A 46 10.80 3.26 -17.59
N GLU A 47 9.51 3.19 -17.97
CA GLU A 47 8.61 4.34 -18.10
C GLU A 47 7.57 4.42 -16.97
N THR A 48 7.50 3.43 -16.07
CA THR A 48 6.49 3.39 -15.00
C THR A 48 7.09 3.85 -13.68
N ASP A 49 6.46 4.87 -13.09
CA ASP A 49 6.85 5.37 -11.77
C ASP A 49 6.48 4.33 -10.69
N PRO A 50 7.39 4.01 -9.75
CA PRO A 50 7.11 3.06 -8.68
C PRO A 50 5.91 3.47 -7.82
N GLU A 51 5.66 4.77 -7.64
CA GLU A 51 4.47 5.22 -6.90
C GLU A 51 3.17 4.84 -7.61
N ASP A 52 3.13 4.83 -8.95
CA ASP A 52 1.93 4.48 -9.70
C ASP A 52 1.63 2.98 -9.58
N MET A 53 2.67 2.14 -9.63
CA MET A 53 2.54 0.70 -9.36
C MET A 53 2.02 0.44 -7.95
N ILE A 54 2.58 1.13 -6.95
CA ILE A 54 2.14 1.07 -5.55
C ILE A 54 0.66 1.48 -5.46
N ARG A 55 0.26 2.59 -6.07
CA ARG A 55 -1.14 3.06 -6.08
C ARG A 55 -2.07 2.03 -6.68
N SER A 56 -1.69 1.42 -7.80
CA SER A 56 -2.48 0.40 -8.50
C SER A 56 -2.64 -0.86 -7.65
N TYR A 57 -1.57 -1.30 -6.97
CA TYR A 57 -1.61 -2.42 -6.04
C TYR A 57 -2.54 -2.13 -4.84
N ILE A 58 -2.36 -0.97 -4.20
CA ILE A 58 -3.20 -0.55 -3.08
C ILE A 58 -4.65 -0.40 -3.51
N ASP A 59 -4.96 0.07 -4.73
CA ASP A 59 -6.35 0.18 -5.19
C ASP A 59 -7.04 -1.19 -5.25
N ARG A 60 -6.32 -2.21 -5.75
CA ARG A 60 -6.79 -3.61 -5.78
C ARG A 60 -6.95 -4.18 -4.38
N MET A 61 -5.96 -3.95 -3.51
CA MET A 61 -5.93 -4.51 -2.14
C MET A 61 -6.80 -3.73 -1.15
N CYS A 62 -7.17 -2.48 -1.45
CA CYS A 62 -7.96 -1.62 -0.57
C CYS A 62 -9.29 -2.28 -0.17
N HIS A 63 -9.91 -3.05 -1.07
CA HIS A 63 -11.10 -3.83 -0.78
C HIS A 63 -10.84 -4.98 0.20
N ALA A 64 -9.69 -5.65 0.09
CA ALA A 64 -9.28 -6.71 1.00
C ALA A 64 -8.96 -6.14 2.39
N TYR A 65 -8.13 -5.10 2.48
CA TYR A 65 -7.80 -4.44 3.75
C TYR A 65 -9.04 -3.94 4.50
N ARG A 66 -10.05 -3.41 3.78
CA ARG A 66 -11.34 -3.04 4.39
C ARG A 66 -12.13 -4.25 4.87
N ARG A 67 -12.17 -5.34 4.11
CA ARG A 67 -12.87 -6.57 4.48
C ARG A 67 -12.25 -7.22 5.72
N GLU A 68 -10.94 -7.16 5.86
CA GLU A 68 -10.19 -7.68 7.01
C GLU A 68 -10.20 -6.74 8.22
N GLY A 69 -10.86 -5.58 8.12
CA GLY A 69 -10.89 -4.58 9.20
C GLY A 69 -9.55 -3.89 9.44
N GLN A 70 -8.62 -3.98 8.48
CA GLN A 70 -7.33 -3.30 8.54
C GLN A 70 -7.42 -1.82 8.16
N LEU A 71 -8.40 -1.46 7.32
CA LEU A 71 -8.80 -0.09 7.03
C LEU A 71 -10.15 0.19 7.69
N GLU A 72 -10.26 1.33 8.37
CA GLU A 72 -11.55 1.81 8.82
C GLU A 72 -12.46 1.96 7.60
N ALA A 73 -13.67 1.38 7.68
CA ALA A 73 -14.70 1.65 6.68
C ALA A 73 -14.85 3.17 6.56
N PRO A 74 -15.04 3.73 5.34
CA PRO A 74 -15.29 5.15 5.22
C PRO A 74 -16.44 5.44 6.16
N GLY A 75 -16.19 6.29 7.16
CA GLY A 75 -17.06 6.44 8.30
C GLY A 75 -18.49 6.52 7.79
N PHE A 76 -19.27 5.47 8.06
CA PHE A 76 -20.69 5.67 8.24
C PHE A 76 -20.71 6.55 9.49
N SER A 77 -20.63 7.86 9.27
CA SER A 77 -21.18 8.82 10.20
C SER A 77 -22.53 8.23 10.53
N GLN A 78 -22.65 7.69 11.74
CA GLN A 78 -23.93 7.48 12.36
C GLN A 78 -24.61 8.84 12.25
N LEU A 79 -25.46 8.98 11.24
CA LEU A 79 -26.49 10.00 11.18
C LEU A 79 -27.44 9.59 12.30
N THR A 80 -27.06 9.97 13.51
CA THR A 80 -27.93 9.97 14.67
C THR A 80 -28.90 11.12 14.43
N MET A 81 -30.08 10.79 13.90
CA MET A 81 -31.31 11.57 14.09
C MET A 81 -32.46 10.62 14.28
#